data_AF-A0A975M145-F1
#
_entry.id   AF-A0A975M145-F1
#
_cell.length_a   1.000
_cell.length_b   1.000
_cell.length_c   1.000
_cell.angle_alpha   90.00
_cell.angle_beta   90.00
_cell.angle_gamma   90.00
#
_symmetry.space_group_name_H-M   'P 1'
#
loop_
_entity.id
_entity.type
_entity.pdbx_description
1 polymer ?
#
loop_
_entity_poly.entity_id
_entity_poly.type
_entity_poly.pdbx_seq_one_letter_code
_entity_poly.pdbx_strand_id
1 'polypeptide(L)'
;MKRWIIFGGYFLLIGLIIYMVASFSEVSKAITFLQDQESEIADDPLALISTTVIANNHDGSQAYVLNNPLYEESFSSEDINLTFSIYPLVEFKNKQALNSIAFVITDLSIDDDSALLSDNGFNVVNLSLSFSEEIKLGDETVESVSEPFTETFSNDMRIMIIKRDALMTDDDKYVDFTYISLSYELNSDRESHIVKLTNSTYNEVVLSDLFDESLNYDIKDVNKDALDLYSQYDLTNYKDNEAIYFDENLIAIYQSYNGILVKNISIAVFVIGVATYFLYFHKYVMIKYRKKQTLKKLKFEETKNSFRNNDK
;
A
#
# COMPACT_ATOMS: atom_id res chain seq x y z
N MET A 1 -7.06 23.82 -37.81
CA MET A 1 -6.03 23.29 -36.89
C MET A 1 -6.19 23.75 -35.44
N LYS A 2 -6.11 25.04 -35.11
CA LYS A 2 -6.06 25.52 -33.70
C LYS A 2 -7.19 25.05 -32.76
N ARG A 3 -8.44 24.91 -33.24
CA ARG A 3 -9.56 24.45 -32.39
C ARG A 3 -9.47 22.97 -32.00
N TRP A 4 -9.02 22.10 -32.90
CA TRP A 4 -8.90 20.66 -32.63
C TRP A 4 -7.85 20.36 -31.57
N ILE A 5 -6.76 21.13 -31.53
CA ILE A 5 -5.73 21.03 -30.48
C ILE A 5 -6.30 21.40 -29.11
N ILE A 6 -7.10 22.47 -29.03
CA ILE A 6 -7.75 22.89 -27.77
C ILE A 6 -8.79 21.86 -27.32
N PHE A 7 -9.58 21.31 -28.24
CA PHE A 7 -10.53 20.23 -27.92
C PHE A 7 -9.81 18.95 -27.46
N GLY A 8 -8.76 18.52 -28.17
CA GLY A 8 -7.96 17.36 -27.78
C GLY A 8 -7.30 17.53 -26.41
N GLY A 9 -6.70 18.70 -26.15
CA GLY A 9 -6.10 19.02 -24.86
C GLY A 9 -7.12 19.04 -23.71
N TYR A 10 -8.35 19.49 -23.97
CA TYR A 10 -9.43 19.45 -22.98
C TYR A 10 -9.84 18.03 -22.59
N PHE A 11 -9.97 17.11 -23.55
CA PHE A 11 -10.27 15.71 -23.27
C PHE A 11 -9.12 15.00 -22.56
N LEU A 12 -7.87 15.30 -22.92
CA LEU A 12 -6.70 14.79 -22.18
C LEU A 12 -6.71 15.27 -20.73
N LEU A 13 -7.03 16.55 -20.49
CA LEU A 13 -7.15 17.09 -19.14
C LEU A 13 -8.25 16.39 -18.33
N ILE A 14 -9.41 16.11 -18.94
CA ILE A 14 -10.47 15.33 -18.30
C ILE A 14 -9.96 13.94 -17.92
N GLY A 15 -9.28 13.25 -18.85
CA GLY A 15 -8.70 11.92 -18.59
C GLY A 15 -7.72 11.96 -17.41
N LEU A 16 -6.85 12.98 -17.36
CA LEU A 16 -5.89 13.17 -16.28
C LEU A 16 -6.56 13.46 -14.93
N ILE A 17 -7.61 14.30 -14.91
CA ILE A 17 -8.38 14.58 -13.68
C ILE A 17 -9.06 13.29 -13.18
N ILE A 18 -9.71 12.53 -14.07
CA ILE A 18 -10.37 11.27 -13.69
C ILE A 18 -9.34 10.28 -13.17
N TYR A 19 -8.18 10.16 -13.81
CA TYR A 19 -7.08 9.31 -13.36
C TYR A 19 -6.59 9.71 -11.95
N MET A 20 -6.34 10.99 -11.71
CA MET A 20 -5.95 11.49 -10.38
C MET A 20 -7.00 11.20 -9.32
N VAL A 21 -8.28 11.41 -9.62
CA VAL A 21 -9.38 11.13 -8.69
C VAL A 21 -9.52 9.64 -8.41
N ALA A 22 -9.36 8.79 -9.43
CA ALA A 22 -9.39 7.34 -9.27
C ALA A 22 -8.22 6.85 -8.40
N SER A 23 -7.00 7.30 -8.69
CA SER A 23 -5.80 6.97 -7.90
C SER A 23 -5.93 7.42 -6.45
N PHE A 24 -6.36 8.66 -6.20
CA PHE A 24 -6.63 9.15 -4.84
C PHE A 24 -7.70 8.30 -4.12
N SER A 25 -8.71 7.83 -4.85
CA SER A 25 -9.79 7.03 -4.27
C SER A 25 -9.32 5.62 -3.90
N GLU A 26 -8.45 5.00 -4.69
CA GLU A 26 -7.86 3.69 -4.35
C GLU A 26 -6.94 3.80 -3.11
N VAL A 27 -6.15 4.85 -3.01
CA VAL A 27 -5.34 5.11 -1.80
C VAL A 27 -6.23 5.35 -0.59
N SER A 28 -7.25 6.20 -0.72
CA SER A 28 -8.19 6.47 0.38
C SER A 28 -8.93 5.22 0.83
N LYS A 29 -9.27 4.33 -0.12
CA LYS A 29 -9.91 3.04 0.15
C LYS A 29 -9.00 2.15 0.99
N ALA A 30 -7.73 2.01 0.63
CA ALA A 30 -6.77 1.21 1.39
C ALA A 30 -6.54 1.77 2.80
N ILE A 31 -6.36 3.08 2.93
CA ILE A 31 -6.17 3.73 4.24
C ILE A 31 -7.40 3.53 5.13
N THR A 32 -8.61 3.78 4.60
CA THR A 32 -9.85 3.63 5.38
C THR A 32 -10.04 2.17 5.81
N PHE A 33 -9.75 1.22 4.92
CA PHE A 33 -9.82 -0.20 5.23
C PHE A 33 -8.85 -0.60 6.35
N LEU A 34 -7.58 -0.18 6.29
CA LEU A 34 -6.60 -0.47 7.34
C LEU A 34 -7.01 0.14 8.69
N GLN A 35 -7.54 1.37 8.69
CA GLN A 35 -8.02 2.04 9.91
C GLN A 35 -9.23 1.33 10.53
N ASP A 36 -10.22 0.94 9.72
CA ASP A 36 -11.42 0.26 10.21
C ASP A 36 -11.14 -1.18 10.69
N GLN A 37 -9.97 -1.74 10.37
CA GLN A 37 -9.51 -3.06 10.82
C GLN A 37 -8.51 -3.00 11.98
N GLU A 38 -8.21 -1.80 12.49
CA GLU A 38 -7.24 -1.57 13.59
C GLU A 38 -7.46 -2.51 14.77
N SER A 39 -8.69 -2.66 15.26
CA SER A 39 -8.98 -3.53 16.42
C SER A 39 -8.78 -5.01 16.17
N GLU A 40 -8.90 -5.46 14.91
CA GLU A 40 -8.69 -6.86 14.53
C GLU A 40 -7.20 -7.16 14.33
N ILE A 41 -6.39 -6.13 14.05
CA ILE A 41 -4.98 -6.24 13.72
C ILE A 41 -4.07 -5.98 14.92
N ALA A 42 -4.53 -5.18 15.89
CA ALA A 42 -3.72 -4.65 16.99
C ALA A 42 -3.02 -5.70 17.85
N ASP A 43 -3.45 -6.96 17.82
CA ASP A 43 -2.85 -8.06 18.59
C ASP A 43 -2.61 -9.33 17.75
N ASP A 44 -2.81 -9.28 16.42
CA ASP A 44 -2.74 -10.46 15.55
C ASP A 44 -1.82 -10.21 14.34
N PRO A 45 -0.58 -10.74 14.35
CA PRO A 45 0.37 -10.64 13.24
C PRO A 45 -0.18 -11.21 11.93
N LEU A 46 -0.99 -12.27 11.97
CA LEU A 46 -1.53 -12.91 10.77
C LEU A 46 -2.63 -12.02 10.15
N ALA A 47 -3.47 -11.42 10.98
CA ALA A 47 -4.43 -10.40 10.55
C ALA A 47 -3.71 -9.15 9.98
N LEU A 48 -2.61 -8.70 10.61
CA LEU A 48 -1.78 -7.59 10.12
C LEU A 48 -1.24 -7.88 8.71
N ILE A 49 -0.60 -9.04 8.53
CA ILE A 49 -0.01 -9.43 7.25
C ILE A 49 -1.08 -9.50 6.17
N SER A 50 -2.16 -10.26 6.42
CA SER A 50 -3.21 -10.47 5.42
C SER A 50 -3.91 -9.17 5.01
N THR A 51 -4.22 -8.29 5.98
CA THR A 51 -4.83 -6.99 5.70
C THR A 51 -3.88 -6.09 4.91
N THR A 52 -2.60 -6.06 5.30
CA THR A 52 -1.57 -5.26 4.62
C THR A 52 -1.39 -5.68 3.16
N VAL A 53 -1.36 -6.99 2.88
CA VAL A 53 -1.26 -7.52 1.50
C VAL A 53 -2.45 -7.08 0.64
N ILE A 54 -3.67 -7.20 1.18
CA ILE A 54 -4.90 -6.83 0.45
C ILE A 54 -4.92 -5.33 0.18
N ALA A 55 -4.53 -4.51 1.17
CA ALA A 55 -4.47 -3.07 1.06
C ALA A 55 -3.43 -2.62 0.01
N ASN A 56 -2.23 -3.19 0.04
CA ASN A 56 -1.10 -2.76 -0.81
C ASN A 56 -1.23 -3.18 -2.28
N ASN A 57 -1.81 -4.34 -2.58
CA ASN A 57 -1.91 -4.80 -3.96
C ASN A 57 -3.05 -4.13 -4.74
N HIS A 58 -4.07 -3.59 -4.06
CA HIS A 58 -5.24 -2.91 -4.64
C HIS A 58 -6.04 -3.71 -5.70
N ASP A 59 -5.76 -4.99 -5.89
CA ASP A 59 -6.19 -5.75 -7.07
C ASP A 59 -6.98 -7.02 -6.74
N GLY A 60 -7.34 -7.19 -5.47
CA GLY A 60 -8.06 -8.37 -4.97
C GLY A 60 -7.17 -9.59 -4.76
N SER A 61 -5.85 -9.40 -4.63
CA SER A 61 -4.95 -10.47 -4.22
C SER A 61 -5.30 -10.99 -2.82
N GLN A 62 -5.27 -12.32 -2.66
CA GLN A 62 -5.47 -13.02 -1.39
C GLN A 62 -4.13 -13.34 -0.75
N ALA A 63 -4.04 -13.26 0.58
CA ALA A 63 -2.84 -13.60 1.34
C ALA A 63 -3.04 -14.93 2.07
N TYR A 64 -2.13 -15.88 1.85
CA TYR A 64 -2.07 -17.15 2.56
C TYR A 64 -0.78 -17.16 3.37
N VAL A 65 -0.90 -17.11 4.69
CA VAL A 65 0.25 -16.94 5.59
C VAL A 65 0.47 -18.23 6.35
N LEU A 66 1.72 -18.64 6.57
CA LEU A 66 1.99 -19.77 7.46
C LEU A 66 1.60 -19.40 8.90
N ASN A 67 0.81 -20.24 9.57
CA ASN A 67 0.31 -19.95 10.92
C ASN A 67 1.42 -19.74 11.94
N ASN A 68 2.47 -20.55 11.87
CA ASN A 68 3.64 -20.41 12.72
C ASN A 68 4.75 -19.70 11.92
N PRO A 69 5.41 -18.69 12.48
CA PRO A 69 6.54 -18.06 11.81
C PRO A 69 7.72 -19.02 11.69
N LEU A 70 8.58 -18.78 10.70
CA LEU A 70 9.85 -19.51 10.57
C LEU A 70 10.88 -19.07 11.62
N TYR A 71 10.68 -17.90 12.19
CA TYR A 71 11.48 -17.35 13.27
C TYR A 71 10.60 -16.43 14.11
N GLU A 72 10.68 -16.57 15.43
CA GLU A 72 10.07 -15.65 16.39
C GLU A 72 10.94 -15.60 17.64
N GLU A 73 11.27 -14.39 18.09
CA GLU A 73 11.99 -14.17 19.35
C GLU A 73 11.62 -12.82 19.95
N SER A 74 11.52 -12.78 21.28
CA SER A 74 11.24 -11.56 22.04
C SER A 74 12.50 -11.03 22.69
N PHE A 75 12.89 -9.81 22.31
CA PHE A 75 14.04 -9.09 22.82
C PHE A 75 13.59 -8.03 23.80
N SER A 76 14.11 -8.08 25.03
CA SER A 76 13.77 -7.14 26.10
C SER A 76 15.01 -6.70 26.85
N SER A 77 15.19 -5.40 26.97
CA SER A 77 16.22 -4.72 27.77
C SER A 77 15.59 -3.56 28.55
N GLU A 78 16.40 -2.75 29.24
CA GLU A 78 15.89 -1.60 30.00
C GLU A 78 15.21 -0.56 29.10
N ASP A 79 15.82 -0.28 27.94
CA ASP A 79 15.40 0.82 27.06
C ASP A 79 14.69 0.33 25.78
N ILE A 80 14.81 -0.96 25.43
CA ILE A 80 14.27 -1.50 24.18
C ILE A 80 13.51 -2.78 24.43
N ASN A 81 12.27 -2.84 23.92
CA ASN A 81 11.46 -4.06 23.87
C ASN A 81 10.94 -4.26 22.45
N LEU A 82 10.97 -5.49 21.96
CA LEU A 82 10.32 -5.89 20.73
C LEU A 82 10.19 -7.40 20.62
N THR A 83 9.17 -7.88 19.92
CA THR A 83 9.09 -9.25 19.40
C THR A 83 9.26 -9.19 17.89
N PHE A 84 10.19 -10.00 17.36
CA PHE A 84 10.46 -10.04 15.92
C PHE A 84 10.10 -11.40 15.34
N SER A 85 9.23 -11.39 14.33
CA SER A 85 8.75 -12.60 13.68
C SER A 85 8.89 -12.54 12.15
N ILE A 86 9.21 -13.68 11.54
CA ILE A 86 9.38 -13.82 10.09
C ILE A 86 8.40 -14.87 9.56
N TYR A 87 7.49 -14.44 8.69
CA TYR A 87 6.45 -15.28 8.11
C TYR A 87 6.63 -15.45 6.59
N PRO A 88 6.63 -16.68 6.06
CA PRO A 88 6.44 -16.91 4.65
C PRO A 88 4.95 -16.80 4.32
N LEU A 89 4.65 -16.24 3.16
CA LEU A 89 3.28 -16.14 2.65
C LEU A 89 3.22 -16.31 1.13
N VAL A 90 2.03 -16.58 0.62
CA VAL A 90 1.72 -16.56 -0.81
C VAL A 90 0.62 -15.55 -1.09
N GLU A 91 0.87 -14.67 -2.05
CA GLU A 91 -0.12 -13.77 -2.61
C GLU A 91 -0.71 -14.40 -3.87
N PHE A 92 -2.01 -14.69 -3.89
CA PHE A 92 -2.68 -15.19 -5.09
C PHE A 92 -3.50 -14.12 -5.79
N LYS A 93 -3.29 -14.03 -7.10
CA LYS A 93 -4.14 -13.29 -8.01
C LYS A 93 -4.42 -14.08 -9.27
N ASN A 94 -5.70 -14.34 -9.59
CA ASN A 94 -6.11 -14.94 -10.86
C ASN A 94 -5.30 -16.21 -11.24
N LYS A 95 -5.01 -17.09 -10.27
CA LYS A 95 -4.19 -18.32 -10.39
C LYS A 95 -2.68 -18.14 -10.52
N GLN A 96 -2.16 -16.91 -10.41
CA GLN A 96 -0.75 -16.67 -10.19
C GLN A 96 -0.49 -16.64 -8.69
N ALA A 97 0.52 -17.39 -8.25
CA ALA A 97 1.01 -17.42 -6.89
C ALA A 97 2.34 -16.68 -6.85
N LEU A 98 2.47 -15.73 -5.93
CA LEU A 98 3.72 -15.01 -5.67
C LEU A 98 4.13 -15.30 -4.23
N ASN A 99 5.29 -15.89 -4.04
CA ASN A 99 5.84 -16.07 -2.69
C ASN A 99 6.34 -14.71 -2.17
N SER A 100 6.03 -14.40 -0.93
CA SER A 100 6.46 -13.19 -0.24
C SER A 100 6.89 -13.53 1.19
N ILE A 101 7.63 -12.61 1.79
CA ILE A 101 8.17 -12.73 3.15
C ILE A 101 7.67 -11.51 3.92
N ALA A 102 7.04 -11.75 5.08
CA ALA A 102 6.66 -10.70 6.00
C ALA A 102 7.59 -10.70 7.21
N PHE A 103 8.17 -9.55 7.49
CA PHE A 103 8.90 -9.24 8.70
C PHE A 103 7.98 -8.40 9.57
N VAL A 104 7.72 -8.85 10.79
CA VAL A 104 6.81 -8.20 11.72
C VAL A 104 7.53 -7.90 13.02
N ILE A 105 7.37 -6.69 13.51
CA ILE A 105 7.75 -6.30 14.87
C ILE A 105 6.46 -6.02 15.64
N THR A 106 6.32 -6.62 16.82
CA THR A 106 5.28 -6.29 17.80
C THR A 106 5.91 -5.88 19.11
N ASP A 107 5.11 -5.29 20.02
CA ASP A 107 5.55 -4.85 21.34
C ASP A 107 6.74 -3.88 21.30
N LEU A 108 6.87 -3.11 20.21
CA LEU A 108 7.98 -2.21 19.99
C LEU A 108 7.94 -1.04 20.98
N SER A 109 8.95 -0.96 21.82
CA SER A 109 9.19 0.15 22.72
C SER A 109 10.66 0.54 22.62
N ILE A 110 10.93 1.82 22.40
CA ILE A 110 12.28 2.39 22.39
C ILE A 110 12.22 3.64 23.27
N ASP A 111 12.84 3.56 24.45
CA ASP A 111 12.97 4.65 25.41
C ASP A 111 14.35 5.33 25.24
N ASP A 112 14.51 6.00 24.10
CA ASP A 112 15.71 6.81 23.79
C ASP A 112 15.27 8.21 23.36
N ASP A 113 15.56 9.21 24.21
CA ASP A 113 15.30 10.63 23.95
C ASP A 113 15.97 11.16 22.66
N SER A 114 16.98 10.45 22.15
CA SER A 114 17.71 10.81 20.93
C SER A 114 17.19 10.12 19.67
N ALA A 115 16.23 9.20 19.79
CA ALA A 115 15.58 8.54 18.66
C ALA A 115 14.89 9.55 17.73
N LEU A 116 15.04 9.33 16.42
CA LEU A 116 14.33 10.08 15.41
C LEU A 116 12.88 9.59 15.34
N LEU A 117 11.96 10.54 15.42
CA LEU A 117 10.54 10.30 15.23
C LEU A 117 10.14 10.73 13.81
N SER A 118 9.28 9.93 13.19
CA SER A 118 8.65 10.25 11.92
C SER A 118 7.64 11.38 12.05
N ASP A 119 7.03 11.76 10.91
CA ASP A 119 5.95 12.75 10.86
C ASP A 119 4.74 12.36 11.72
N ASN A 120 4.54 11.07 11.98
CA ASN A 120 3.47 10.55 12.84
C ASN A 120 3.88 10.43 14.32
N GLY A 121 5.12 10.82 14.67
CA GLY A 121 5.64 10.74 16.03
C GLY A 121 6.09 9.34 16.44
N PHE A 122 6.36 8.45 15.47
CA PHE A 122 6.75 7.07 15.69
C PHE A 122 8.24 6.86 15.44
N ASN A 123 8.86 5.90 16.13
CA ASN A 123 10.27 5.58 15.91
C ASN A 123 10.49 5.03 14.50
N VAL A 124 11.51 5.53 13.81
CA VAL A 124 11.95 5.02 12.50
C VAL A 124 12.89 3.84 12.71
N VAL A 125 12.41 2.64 12.37
CA VAL A 125 13.15 1.37 12.50
C VAL A 125 13.49 0.84 11.12
N ASN A 126 14.74 0.45 10.92
CA ASN A 126 15.29 -0.04 9.65
C ASN A 126 15.57 -1.54 9.72
N LEU A 127 15.29 -2.24 8.61
CA LEU A 127 15.65 -3.63 8.37
C LEU A 127 16.78 -3.69 7.36
N SER A 128 17.91 -4.22 7.78
CA SER A 128 19.05 -4.53 6.92
C SER A 128 19.14 -6.03 6.66
N LEU A 129 19.09 -6.41 5.39
CA LEU A 129 19.18 -7.79 4.90
C LEU A 129 20.49 -7.97 4.16
N SER A 130 21.16 -9.10 4.38
CA SER A 130 22.30 -9.52 3.57
C SER A 130 22.12 -10.94 3.08
N PHE A 131 22.64 -11.19 1.89
CA PHE A 131 22.32 -12.38 1.11
C PHE A 131 23.55 -13.29 0.97
N SER A 132 23.30 -14.57 0.73
CA SER A 132 24.36 -15.56 0.49
C SER A 132 25.07 -15.36 -0.84
N GLU A 133 24.39 -14.74 -1.80
CA GLU A 133 24.86 -14.40 -3.13
C GLU A 133 24.31 -13.03 -3.51
N GLU A 134 25.01 -12.35 -4.42
CA GLU A 134 24.56 -11.10 -5.03
C GLU A 134 23.17 -11.26 -5.68
N ILE A 135 22.21 -10.41 -5.30
CA ILE A 135 20.87 -10.38 -5.88
C ILE A 135 20.73 -9.24 -6.89
N LYS A 136 19.79 -9.40 -7.81
CA LYS A 136 19.43 -8.37 -8.78
C LYS A 136 18.27 -7.53 -8.26
N LEU A 137 18.53 -6.24 -8.04
CA LEU A 137 17.51 -5.27 -7.67
C LEU A 137 17.37 -4.22 -8.78
N GLY A 138 16.39 -4.44 -9.67
CA GLY A 138 16.22 -3.61 -10.87
C GLY A 138 17.37 -3.81 -11.86
N ASP A 139 18.17 -2.76 -12.07
CA ASP A 139 19.34 -2.77 -12.95
C ASP A 139 20.67 -2.94 -12.19
N GLU A 140 20.62 -3.02 -10.85
CA GLU A 140 21.79 -3.13 -9.99
C GLU A 140 21.90 -4.50 -9.32
N THR A 141 23.13 -4.87 -8.98
CA THR A 141 23.46 -6.11 -8.28
C THR A 141 23.99 -5.75 -6.89
N VAL A 142 23.40 -6.32 -5.85
CA VAL A 142 23.67 -5.94 -4.44
C VAL A 142 23.84 -7.15 -3.53
N GLU A 143 24.69 -7.03 -2.52
CA GLU A 143 24.91 -8.05 -1.47
C GLU A 143 24.08 -7.79 -0.20
N SER A 144 23.52 -6.58 -0.08
CA SER A 144 22.70 -6.17 1.06
C SER A 144 21.72 -5.07 0.68
N VAL A 145 20.58 -5.03 1.36
CA VAL A 145 19.55 -3.99 1.23
C VAL A 145 19.18 -3.50 2.63
N SER A 146 18.96 -2.20 2.79
CA SER A 146 18.43 -1.60 4.02
C SER A 146 17.22 -0.75 3.69
N GLU A 147 16.09 -1.01 4.34
CA GLU A 147 14.83 -0.29 4.13
C GLU A 147 14.16 -0.01 5.49
N PRO A 148 13.48 1.14 5.64
CA PRO A 148 12.66 1.39 6.83
C PRO A 148 11.43 0.50 6.84
N PHE A 149 11.03 0.06 8.04
CA PHE A 149 9.73 -0.57 8.21
C PHE A 149 8.59 0.38 7.88
N THR A 150 7.49 -0.18 7.37
CA THR A 150 6.26 0.61 7.20
C THR A 150 5.61 0.82 8.56
N GLU A 151 5.31 2.09 8.86
CA GLU A 151 4.51 2.46 10.02
C GLU A 151 3.09 1.90 9.91
N THR A 152 2.59 1.38 11.02
CA THR A 152 1.19 0.94 11.13
C THR A 152 0.37 2.03 11.82
N PHE A 153 -0.77 1.68 12.42
CA PHE A 153 -1.59 2.60 13.19
C PHE A 153 -1.05 2.87 14.61
N SER A 154 -0.13 2.05 15.11
CA SER A 154 0.48 2.19 16.44
C SER A 154 2.01 2.27 16.36
N ASN A 155 2.64 2.88 17.38
CA ASN A 155 4.10 2.88 17.50
C ASN A 155 4.65 1.49 17.83
N ASP A 156 3.81 0.59 18.32
CA ASP A 156 4.22 -0.69 18.90
C ASP A 156 4.32 -1.80 17.85
N MET A 157 3.80 -1.55 16.63
CA MET A 157 3.79 -2.52 15.54
C MET A 157 4.41 -1.98 14.26
N ARG A 158 5.18 -2.83 13.59
CA ARG A 158 5.79 -2.56 12.28
C ARG A 158 5.69 -3.78 11.38
N ILE A 159 5.53 -3.55 10.09
CA ILE A 159 5.53 -4.61 9.09
C ILE A 159 6.33 -4.20 7.86
N MET A 160 7.03 -5.16 7.28
CA MET A 160 7.64 -5.08 5.96
C MET A 160 7.32 -6.35 5.21
N ILE A 161 6.79 -6.22 3.98
CA ILE A 161 6.51 -7.35 3.10
C ILE A 161 7.38 -7.23 1.86
N ILE A 162 8.20 -8.25 1.61
CA ILE A 162 9.08 -8.32 0.45
C ILE A 162 8.62 -9.45 -0.46
N LYS A 163 8.39 -9.14 -1.73
CA LYS A 163 8.12 -10.14 -2.76
C LYS A 163 9.39 -10.92 -3.03
N ARG A 164 9.33 -12.24 -2.95
CA ARG A 164 10.51 -13.08 -3.04
C ARG A 164 11.17 -13.05 -4.42
N ASP A 165 10.39 -12.78 -5.47
CA ASP A 165 10.90 -12.57 -6.83
C ASP A 165 11.84 -11.35 -6.94
N ALA A 166 11.78 -10.41 -6.00
CA ALA A 166 12.74 -9.30 -5.92
C ALA A 166 14.08 -9.70 -5.29
N LEU A 167 14.16 -10.90 -4.69
CA LEU A 167 15.33 -11.43 -3.98
C LEU A 167 15.94 -12.63 -4.73
N MET A 168 16.15 -12.45 -6.04
CA MET A 168 16.73 -13.47 -6.92
C MET A 168 18.09 -13.00 -7.45
N THR A 169 18.97 -13.97 -7.74
CA THR A 169 20.21 -13.71 -8.49
C THR A 169 19.93 -13.44 -9.97
N ASP A 170 20.95 -13.02 -10.72
CA ASP A 170 20.88 -12.86 -12.18
C ASP A 170 20.52 -14.16 -12.94
N ASP A 171 20.68 -15.32 -12.30
CA ASP A 171 20.34 -16.64 -12.84
C ASP A 171 18.93 -17.11 -12.44
N ASP A 172 18.06 -16.22 -11.94
CA ASP A 172 16.71 -16.52 -11.45
C ASP A 172 16.70 -17.56 -10.30
N LYS A 173 17.71 -17.50 -9.42
CA LYS A 173 17.80 -18.38 -8.24
C LYS A 173 17.49 -17.62 -6.96
N TYR A 174 16.72 -18.26 -6.07
CA TYR A 174 16.52 -17.74 -4.73
C TYR A 174 17.76 -17.91 -3.86
N VAL A 175 18.05 -16.89 -3.06
CA VAL A 175 19.17 -16.84 -2.12
C VAL A 175 18.71 -17.03 -0.69
N ASP A 176 19.65 -17.37 0.19
CA ASP A 176 19.45 -17.42 1.63
C ASP A 176 19.90 -16.12 2.29
N PHE A 177 19.33 -15.79 3.45
CA PHE A 177 19.81 -14.67 4.26
C PHE A 177 21.07 -15.09 5.05
N THR A 178 22.12 -14.28 5.01
CA THR A 178 23.33 -14.47 5.82
C THR A 178 23.21 -13.79 7.18
N TYR A 179 22.60 -12.61 7.21
CA TYR A 179 22.17 -11.94 8.44
C TYR A 179 20.97 -11.03 8.18
N ILE A 180 20.22 -10.75 9.25
CA ILE A 180 19.12 -9.80 9.32
C ILE A 180 19.42 -8.87 10.49
N SER A 181 19.32 -7.56 10.30
CA SER A 181 19.72 -6.57 11.29
C SER A 181 18.62 -5.53 11.46
N LEU A 182 18.29 -5.23 12.71
CA LEU A 182 17.35 -4.18 13.10
C LEU A 182 18.14 -3.01 13.69
N SER A 183 17.87 -1.80 13.21
CA SER A 183 18.40 -0.55 13.75
C SER A 183 17.29 0.50 13.85
N TYR A 184 17.49 1.56 14.63
CA TYR A 184 16.64 2.75 14.60
C TYR A 184 17.47 4.00 14.35
N GLU A 185 16.82 5.01 13.75
CA GLU A 185 17.47 6.27 13.42
C GLU A 185 17.54 7.19 14.64
N LEU A 186 18.62 7.96 14.73
CA LEU A 186 18.84 8.99 15.74
C LEU A 186 18.73 10.37 15.08
N ASN A 187 18.38 11.39 15.88
CA ASN A 187 18.34 12.80 15.45
C ASN A 187 19.68 13.37 14.91
N SER A 188 20.75 12.58 14.93
CA SER A 188 22.09 12.95 14.46
C SER A 188 22.46 12.38 13.09
N ASP A 189 21.48 11.88 12.33
CA ASP A 189 21.66 11.12 11.07
C ASP A 189 22.57 9.89 11.27
N ARG A 190 22.48 9.27 12.45
CA ARG A 190 23.17 8.03 12.80
C ARG A 190 22.15 6.96 13.11
N GLU A 191 22.55 5.71 12.95
CA GLU A 191 21.73 4.58 13.37
C GLU A 191 22.26 3.99 14.68
N SER A 192 21.33 3.58 15.53
CA SER A 192 21.60 2.76 16.70
C SER A 192 21.16 1.33 16.41
N HIS A 193 22.07 0.39 16.64
CA HIS A 193 21.84 -1.02 16.34
C HIS A 193 21.02 -1.67 17.46
N ILE A 194 19.94 -2.37 17.11
CA ILE A 194 19.11 -3.09 18.07
C ILE A 194 19.58 -4.54 18.19
N VAL A 195 19.44 -5.31 17.10
CA VAL A 195 19.76 -6.74 17.09
C VAL A 195 20.23 -7.17 15.71
N LYS A 196 21.22 -8.08 15.69
CA LYS A 196 21.69 -8.74 14.48
C LYS A 196 21.46 -10.24 14.62
N LEU A 197 20.62 -10.78 13.74
CA LEU A 197 20.36 -12.20 13.59
C LEU A 197 21.26 -12.75 12.50
N THR A 198 21.78 -13.95 12.70
CA THR A 198 22.82 -14.55 11.85
C THR A 198 22.41 -15.94 11.43
N ASN A 199 22.71 -16.32 10.19
CA ASN A 199 22.49 -17.68 9.74
C ASN A 199 23.73 -18.53 10.01
N SER A 200 23.63 -19.46 10.96
CA SER A 200 24.75 -20.32 11.38
C SER A 200 25.29 -21.23 10.28
N THR A 201 24.57 -21.40 9.17
CA THR A 201 25.03 -22.11 7.98
C THR A 201 26.18 -21.38 7.27
N TYR A 202 26.19 -20.04 7.35
CA TYR A 202 27.14 -19.20 6.60
C TYR A 202 28.13 -18.47 7.51
N ASN A 203 27.69 -18.01 8.68
CA ASN A 203 28.47 -17.19 9.59
C ASN A 203 28.40 -17.72 11.03
N GLU A 204 29.39 -17.36 11.85
CA GLU A 204 29.30 -17.59 13.30
C GLU A 204 28.20 -16.71 13.90
N VAL A 205 27.47 -17.24 14.89
CA VAL A 205 26.37 -16.52 15.52
C VAL A 205 26.92 -15.33 16.30
N VAL A 206 26.41 -14.14 15.99
CA VAL A 206 26.81 -12.90 16.66
C VAL A 206 25.77 -12.57 17.72
N LEU A 207 26.18 -12.57 18.98
CA LEU A 207 25.33 -12.18 20.11
C LEU A 207 25.24 -10.65 20.20
N SER A 208 24.11 -10.16 20.68
CA SER A 208 23.93 -8.73 20.99
C SER A 208 24.36 -8.46 22.43
N ASP A 209 25.13 -7.40 22.66
CA ASP A 209 25.48 -6.96 24.02
C ASP A 209 24.26 -6.38 24.78
N LEU A 210 23.17 -6.05 24.07
CA LEU A 210 21.98 -5.41 24.63
C LEU A 210 20.97 -6.38 25.26
N PHE A 211 20.98 -7.64 24.82
CA PHE A 211 19.95 -8.63 25.17
C PHE A 211 20.58 -9.88 25.76
N ASP A 212 19.75 -10.76 26.32
CA ASP A 212 20.21 -12.01 26.93
C ASP A 212 20.89 -12.94 25.89
N GLU A 213 22.02 -13.54 26.26
CA GLU A 213 22.79 -14.48 25.42
C GLU A 213 22.03 -15.80 25.18
N SER A 214 21.02 -16.12 26.00
CA SER A 214 20.19 -17.33 25.88
C SER A 214 19.13 -17.28 24.79
N LEU A 215 18.87 -16.09 24.21
CA LEU A 215 17.94 -15.92 23.10
C LEU A 215 18.46 -16.57 21.82
N ASN A 216 17.55 -16.93 20.91
CA ASN A 216 17.92 -17.52 19.64
C ASN A 216 18.29 -16.44 18.62
N TYR A 217 19.58 -16.23 18.35
CA TYR A 217 20.06 -15.32 17.29
C TYR A 217 20.23 -16.02 15.92
N ASP A 218 19.90 -17.31 15.82
CA ASP A 218 20.13 -18.12 14.62
C ASP A 218 18.88 -18.19 13.74
N ILE A 219 19.01 -17.73 12.50
CA ILE A 219 17.96 -17.72 11.48
C ILE A 219 18.13 -18.83 10.43
N LYS A 220 18.90 -19.88 10.70
CA LYS A 220 19.14 -21.00 9.74
C LYS A 220 17.85 -21.64 9.17
N ASP A 221 16.76 -21.61 9.94
CA ASP A 221 15.47 -22.19 9.53
C ASP A 221 14.71 -21.25 8.57
N VAL A 222 15.11 -19.98 8.49
CA VAL A 222 14.66 -19.00 7.48
C VAL A 222 15.53 -19.16 6.23
N ASN A 223 15.31 -20.26 5.51
CA ASN A 223 16.02 -20.57 4.26
C ASN A 223 15.09 -20.54 3.05
N LYS A 224 15.67 -20.49 1.86
CA LYS A 224 14.96 -20.42 0.58
C LYS A 224 13.93 -21.53 0.40
N ASP A 225 14.18 -22.74 0.88
CA ASP A 225 13.23 -23.83 0.71
C ASP A 225 12.02 -23.63 1.62
N ALA A 226 12.26 -23.29 2.89
CA ALA A 226 11.23 -22.98 3.88
C ALA A 226 10.37 -21.76 3.50
N LEU A 227 10.96 -20.78 2.80
CA LEU A 227 10.26 -19.62 2.27
C LEU A 227 9.41 -19.93 1.03
N ASP A 228 9.48 -21.12 0.44
CA ASP A 228 8.70 -21.49 -0.77
C ASP A 228 7.39 -22.17 -0.36
N LEU A 229 6.47 -21.37 0.17
CA LEU A 229 5.24 -21.89 0.75
C LEU A 229 4.33 -22.53 -0.31
N TYR A 230 4.29 -21.98 -1.53
CA TYR A 230 3.50 -22.53 -2.63
C TYR A 230 3.92 -23.95 -3.00
N SER A 231 5.23 -24.20 -3.14
CA SER A 231 5.75 -25.54 -3.46
C SER A 231 5.58 -26.55 -2.33
N GLN A 232 5.54 -26.09 -1.08
CA GLN A 232 5.44 -26.97 0.10
C GLN A 232 4.02 -27.48 0.36
N TYR A 233 3.01 -26.63 0.22
CA TYR A 233 1.68 -26.89 0.80
C TYR A 233 0.55 -27.12 -0.20
N ASP A 234 0.82 -27.12 -1.52
CA ASP A 234 -0.20 -27.23 -2.59
C ASP A 234 -1.48 -26.47 -2.22
N LEU A 235 -1.41 -25.14 -2.27
CA LEU A 235 -2.43 -24.22 -1.78
C LEU A 235 -3.75 -24.24 -2.58
N THR A 236 -3.94 -25.23 -3.46
CA THR A 236 -5.18 -25.45 -4.21
C THR A 236 -6.39 -25.77 -3.33
N ASN A 237 -6.18 -26.25 -2.09
CA ASN A 237 -7.23 -26.46 -1.09
C ASN A 237 -6.86 -25.90 0.30
N TYR A 238 -6.49 -24.62 0.34
CA TYR A 238 -6.03 -23.93 1.54
C TYR A 238 -7.02 -23.99 2.73
N LYS A 239 -8.34 -24.09 2.48
CA LYS A 239 -9.37 -24.08 3.53
C LYS A 239 -9.22 -25.24 4.52
N ASP A 240 -8.66 -26.34 4.04
CA ASP A 240 -8.48 -27.56 4.81
C ASP A 240 -7.03 -27.70 5.34
N ASN A 241 -6.17 -26.71 5.11
CA ASN A 241 -4.77 -26.75 5.54
C ASN A 241 -4.59 -26.00 6.87
N GLU A 242 -4.51 -26.75 7.97
CA GLU A 242 -4.32 -26.22 9.33
C GLU A 242 -3.00 -25.46 9.55
N ALA A 243 -2.02 -25.60 8.65
CA ALA A 243 -0.77 -24.85 8.72
C ALA A 243 -0.88 -23.44 8.14
N ILE A 244 -1.98 -23.11 7.45
CA ILE A 244 -2.13 -21.87 6.68
C ILE A 244 -3.26 -21.02 7.25
N TYR A 245 -2.94 -19.77 7.57
CA TYR A 245 -3.90 -18.73 7.86
C TYR A 245 -4.50 -18.17 6.57
N PHE A 246 -5.82 -18.05 6.53
CA PHE A 246 -6.54 -17.35 5.48
C PHE A 246 -7.87 -16.79 5.99
N ASP A 247 -8.09 -15.48 5.79
CA ASP A 247 -9.38 -14.86 6.03
C ASP A 247 -10.20 -14.75 4.73
N GLU A 248 -11.26 -15.57 4.67
CA GLU A 248 -12.17 -15.62 3.53
C GLU A 248 -12.99 -14.33 3.31
N ASN A 249 -13.22 -13.57 4.38
CA ASN A 249 -14.10 -12.40 4.36
C ASN A 249 -13.37 -11.10 4.03
N LEU A 250 -12.06 -11.05 4.29
CA LEU A 250 -11.26 -9.82 4.23
C LEU A 250 -11.33 -9.12 2.87
N ILE A 251 -11.35 -9.87 1.77
CA ILE A 251 -11.55 -9.29 0.42
C ILE A 251 -12.94 -8.71 0.23
N ALA A 252 -13.97 -9.39 0.71
CA ALA A 252 -15.34 -8.89 0.61
C ALA A 252 -15.50 -7.59 1.40
N ILE A 253 -14.87 -7.52 2.58
CA ILE A 253 -14.78 -6.31 3.41
C ILE A 253 -14.05 -5.21 2.62
N TYR A 254 -12.85 -5.46 2.09
CA TYR A 254 -12.10 -4.48 1.30
C TYR A 254 -12.88 -3.97 0.07
N GLN A 255 -13.60 -4.85 -0.63
CA GLN A 255 -14.41 -4.49 -1.79
C GLN A 255 -15.63 -3.64 -1.43
N SER A 256 -16.14 -3.72 -0.20
CA SER A 256 -17.26 -2.87 0.25
C SER A 256 -16.91 -1.37 0.22
N TYR A 257 -15.62 -1.03 0.35
CA TYR A 257 -15.11 0.34 0.26
C TYR A 257 -15.04 0.90 -1.17
N ASN A 258 -15.37 0.12 -2.20
CA ASN A 258 -15.48 0.60 -3.59
C ASN A 258 -16.49 1.77 -3.74
N GLY A 259 -17.39 1.95 -2.76
CA GLY A 259 -18.27 3.12 -2.69
C GLY A 259 -17.52 4.46 -2.65
N ILE A 260 -16.30 4.51 -2.10
CA ILE A 260 -15.43 5.71 -2.08
C ILE A 260 -15.08 6.14 -3.50
N LEU A 261 -14.64 5.19 -4.33
CA LEU A 261 -14.30 5.44 -5.73
C LEU A 261 -15.52 5.91 -6.52
N VAL A 262 -16.66 5.24 -6.37
CA VAL A 262 -17.91 5.61 -7.06
C VAL A 262 -18.34 7.04 -6.68
N LYS A 263 -18.28 7.39 -5.40
CA LYS A 263 -18.61 8.72 -4.89
C LYS A 263 -17.70 9.79 -5.50
N ASN A 264 -16.39 9.58 -5.43
CA ASN A 264 -15.40 10.57 -5.88
C ASN A 264 -15.43 10.78 -7.40
N ILE A 265 -15.53 9.70 -8.19
CA ILE A 265 -15.69 9.80 -9.65
C ILE A 265 -17.00 10.52 -10.00
N SER A 266 -18.10 10.23 -9.30
CA SER A 266 -19.39 10.91 -9.55
C SER A 266 -19.30 12.42 -9.31
N ILE A 267 -18.60 12.86 -8.26
CA ILE A 267 -18.33 14.28 -7.99
C ILE A 267 -17.49 14.89 -9.12
N ALA A 268 -16.41 14.21 -9.55
CA ALA A 268 -15.55 14.68 -10.63
C ALA A 268 -16.33 14.84 -11.95
N VAL A 269 -17.13 13.84 -12.33
CA VAL A 269 -17.99 13.88 -13.53
C VAL A 269 -18.99 15.02 -13.45
N PHE A 270 -19.60 15.26 -12.29
CA PHE A 270 -20.52 16.39 -12.10
C PHE A 270 -19.83 17.74 -12.31
N VAL A 271 -18.67 17.95 -11.69
CA VAL A 271 -17.89 19.20 -11.83
C VAL A 271 -17.44 19.41 -13.27
N ILE A 272 -16.91 18.36 -13.92
CA ILE A 272 -16.49 18.40 -15.33
C ILE A 272 -17.70 18.68 -16.23
N GLY A 273 -18.86 18.08 -15.97
CA GLY A 273 -20.08 18.31 -16.73
C GLY A 273 -20.54 19.76 -16.66
N VAL A 274 -20.54 20.36 -15.46
CA VAL A 274 -20.85 21.78 -15.25
C VAL A 274 -19.83 22.67 -15.98
N ALA A 275 -18.54 22.40 -15.84
CA ALA A 275 -17.49 23.16 -16.52
C ALA A 275 -17.61 23.06 -18.05
N THR A 276 -17.87 21.86 -18.58
CA THR A 276 -18.11 21.62 -20.02
C THR A 276 -19.27 22.46 -20.52
N TYR A 277 -20.37 22.48 -19.76
CA TYR A 277 -21.54 23.28 -20.09
C TYR A 277 -21.20 24.77 -20.19
N PHE A 278 -20.49 25.32 -19.20
CA PHE A 278 -20.12 26.74 -19.20
C PHE A 278 -19.13 27.12 -20.30
N LEU A 279 -18.14 26.28 -20.58
CA LEU A 279 -17.11 26.54 -21.59
C LEU A 279 -17.67 26.49 -23.02
N TYR A 280 -18.53 25.51 -23.32
CA TYR A 280 -18.92 25.24 -24.70
C TYR A 280 -20.37 25.59 -25.03
N PHE A 281 -21.31 25.43 -24.09
CA PHE A 281 -22.75 25.51 -24.37
C PHE A 281 -23.40 26.80 -23.87
N HIS A 282 -22.96 27.34 -22.73
CA HIS A 282 -23.61 28.48 -22.08
C HIS A 282 -23.70 29.70 -23.01
N LYS A 283 -22.64 30.04 -23.74
CA LYS A 283 -22.64 31.15 -24.71
C LYS A 283 -23.69 30.95 -25.81
N TYR A 284 -23.82 29.74 -26.36
CA TYR A 284 -24.80 29.45 -27.40
C TYR A 284 -26.23 29.51 -26.88
N VAL A 285 -26.47 28.97 -25.67
CA VAL A 285 -27.78 29.04 -25.00
C VAL A 285 -28.18 30.49 -24.76
N MET A 286 -27.27 31.32 -24.24
CA MET A 286 -27.51 32.74 -23.99
C MET A 286 -27.79 33.53 -25.27
N ILE A 287 -27.09 33.25 -26.37
CA ILE A 287 -27.37 33.87 -27.68
C ILE A 287 -28.77 33.48 -28.17
N LYS A 288 -29.13 32.20 -28.11
CA LYS A 288 -30.45 31.72 -28.53
C LYS A 288 -31.57 32.32 -27.68
N TYR A 289 -31.35 32.43 -26.37
CA TYR A 289 -32.28 33.05 -25.44
C TYR A 289 -32.50 34.53 -25.74
N ARG A 290 -31.42 35.31 -25.94
CA ARG A 290 -31.50 36.73 -26.34
C ARG A 290 -32.24 36.91 -27.67
N LYS A 291 -31.93 36.10 -28.70
CA LYS A 291 -32.65 36.13 -29.98
C LYS A 291 -34.16 35.89 -29.80
N LYS A 292 -34.55 34.92 -28.97
CA LYS A 292 -35.97 34.63 -28.66
C LYS A 292 -36.65 35.80 -27.95
N GLN A 293 -35.97 36.47 -27.03
CA GLN A 293 -36.51 37.67 -26.38
C GLN A 293 -36.71 38.83 -27.36
N THR A 294 -35.73 39.09 -28.24
CA THR A 294 -35.85 40.14 -29.26
C THR A 294 -37.02 39.87 -30.20
N LEU A 295 -37.17 38.63 -30.68
CA LEU A 295 -38.31 38.22 -31.52
C LEU A 295 -39.66 38.39 -30.82
N LYS A 296 -39.76 38.09 -29.52
CA LYS A 296 -40.98 38.34 -28.74
C LYS A 296 -41.31 39.83 -28.64
N LYS A 297 -40.30 40.68 -28.43
CA LYS A 297 -40.48 42.15 -28.37
C LYS A 297 -40.95 42.70 -29.72
N LEU A 298 -40.33 42.28 -30.83
CA LEU A 298 -40.73 42.68 -32.18
C LEU A 298 -42.19 42.31 -32.48
N LYS A 299 -42.59 41.05 -32.21
CA LYS A 299 -43.98 40.62 -32.39
C LYS A 299 -44.98 41.41 -31.53
N PHE A 300 -44.60 41.75 -30.30
CA PHE A 300 -45.44 42.56 -29.43
C PHE A 300 -45.61 44.00 -29.97
N GLU A 301 -44.54 44.61 -30.48
CA GLU A 301 -44.61 45.93 -31.11
C GLU A 301 -45.42 45.93 -32.40
N GLU A 302 -45.27 44.92 -33.25
CA GLU A 302 -46.09 44.73 -34.46
C GLU A 302 -47.58 44.61 -34.10
N THR A 303 -47.89 43.79 -33.09
CA THR A 303 -49.27 43.60 -32.61
C THR A 303 -49.84 44.91 -32.03
N LYS A 304 -49.05 45.64 -31.24
CA LYS A 304 -49.47 46.94 -30.68
C LYS A 304 -49.71 47.98 -31.78
N ASN A 305 -48.88 48.01 -32.81
CA ASN A 305 -49.03 48.94 -33.94
C ASN A 305 -50.21 48.56 -34.84
N SER A 306 -50.52 47.27 -35.02
CA SER A 306 -51.71 46.84 -35.78
C SER A 306 -53.00 47.22 -35.07
N PHE A 307 -53.06 47.12 -33.73
CA PHE A 307 -54.20 47.64 -32.95
C PHE A 307 -54.34 49.17 -33.10
N ARG A 308 -53.23 49.92 -33.00
CA ARG A 308 -53.24 51.39 -33.16
C ARG A 308 -53.70 51.88 -34.55
N ASN A 309 -53.51 51.09 -35.59
CA ASN A 309 -53.94 51.43 -36.94
C ASN A 309 -55.37 50.99 -37.26
N ASN A 310 -55.94 50.05 -36.50
CA ASN A 310 -57.34 49.64 -36.65
C ASN A 310 -58.33 50.51 -35.84
N ASP A 311 -57.84 51.30 -34.88
CA ASP A 311 -58.64 52.25 -34.09
C ASP A 311 -58.71 53.67 -34.72
N LYS A 312 -58.30 53.83 -35.98
CA LYS A 312 -58.44 55.05 -36.79
C LYS A 312 -59.36 54.81 -37.97
#